data_AF-A0A1Q4BH08-F1
#
_entry.id   AF-A0A1Q4BH08-F1
#
_cell.length_a   1.000
_cell.length_b   1.000
_cell.length_c   1.000
_cell.angle_alpha   90.00
_cell.angle_beta   90.00
_cell.angle_gamma   90.00
#
_symmetry.space_group_name_H-M   'P 1'
#
loop_
_entity.id
_entity.type
_entity.pdbx_description
1 polymer ?
#
loop_
_entity_poly.entity_id
_entity_poly.type
_entity_poly.pdbx_seq_one_letter_code
_entity_poly.pdbx_strand_id
1 'polypeptide(L)'
;MARIEIADRSKLPREFDERFNIIERSNGYIPNSYLLLAHRPPILKALMDLSQAVIRDEGTLDRGFRFLVAYMSSRTAGCQFCQAHNISSASRWGISDEKLNAIWEYETSALFNEAERAAFDLARAASVVPNAVTDEIFVRLKKHFTPEQIVEMVSVIALFGWQNRLNDTLHTDLDAHTLDWAAEFGLAEKTGWDPQDHLGQSTEPARG
;
A
#
# COMPACT_ATOMS: atom_id res chain seq x y z
N MET A 1 10.00 16.80 -2.21
CA MET A 1 10.56 16.77 -3.59
C MET A 1 11.28 15.46 -3.80
N ALA A 2 10.92 14.72 -4.84
CA ALA A 2 11.60 13.48 -5.22
C ALA A 2 13.11 13.65 -5.40
N ARG A 3 13.86 12.67 -4.90
CA ARG A 3 15.32 12.63 -4.99
C ARG A 3 15.81 12.09 -6.34
N ILE A 4 14.93 11.44 -7.10
CA ILE A 4 15.18 10.88 -8.42
C ILE A 4 13.93 11.13 -9.27
N GLU A 5 14.11 11.65 -10.49
CA GLU A 5 13.03 11.86 -11.45
C GLU A 5 12.43 10.51 -11.90
N ILE A 6 11.14 10.47 -12.24
CA ILE A 6 10.52 9.27 -12.82
C ILE A 6 11.14 8.94 -14.18
N ALA A 7 11.30 7.65 -14.48
CA ALA A 7 11.89 7.25 -15.76
C ALA A 7 10.89 7.38 -16.91
N ASP A 8 11.41 7.66 -18.11
CA ASP A 8 10.64 7.62 -19.35
C ASP A 8 10.31 6.16 -19.72
N ARG A 9 9.06 5.76 -19.49
CA ARG A 9 8.57 4.40 -19.75
C ARG A 9 8.72 3.97 -21.21
N SER A 10 8.77 4.90 -22.17
CA SER A 10 8.90 4.57 -23.60
C SER A 10 10.26 3.93 -23.94
N LYS A 11 11.24 4.05 -23.03
CA LYS A 11 12.57 3.44 -23.16
C LYS A 11 12.63 2.02 -22.61
N LEU A 12 11.57 1.50 -22.01
CA LEU A 12 11.53 0.13 -21.51
C LEU A 12 11.32 -0.88 -22.64
N PRO A 13 11.81 -2.13 -22.47
CA PRO A 13 11.46 -3.20 -23.39
C PRO A 13 9.95 -3.42 -23.46
N ARG A 14 9.42 -3.79 -24.63
CA ARG A 14 7.98 -4.02 -24.86
C ARG A 14 7.34 -5.07 -23.94
N GLU A 15 8.14 -5.94 -23.33
CA GLU A 15 7.65 -6.91 -22.34
C GLU A 15 6.99 -6.25 -21.10
N PHE A 16 7.28 -4.97 -20.85
CA PHE A 16 6.65 -4.21 -19.77
C PHE A 16 5.29 -3.63 -20.14
N ASP A 17 4.96 -3.51 -21.43
CA ASP A 17 3.72 -2.87 -21.90
C ASP A 17 2.48 -3.60 -21.36
N GLU A 18 2.45 -4.93 -21.45
CA GLU A 18 1.34 -5.73 -20.94
C GLU A 18 1.20 -5.62 -19.42
N ARG A 19 2.32 -5.59 -18.69
CA ARG A 19 2.33 -5.45 -17.23
C ARG A 19 1.79 -4.09 -16.79
N PHE A 20 2.20 -3.01 -17.47
CA PHE A 20 1.65 -1.69 -17.21
C PHE A 20 0.18 -1.60 -17.56
N ASN A 21 -0.26 -2.22 -18.67
CA ASN A 21 -1.68 -2.26 -19.03
C ASN A 21 -2.52 -2.96 -17.96
N ILE A 22 -2.03 -4.05 -17.36
CA ILE A 22 -2.71 -4.73 -16.24
C ILE A 22 -2.82 -3.79 -15.02
N ILE A 23 -1.72 -3.14 -14.67
CA ILE A 23 -1.68 -2.19 -13.55
C ILE A 23 -2.64 -1.03 -13.80
N GLU A 24 -2.60 -0.41 -14.98
CA GLU A 24 -3.44 0.73 -15.35
C GLU A 24 -4.93 0.34 -15.41
N ARG A 25 -5.28 -0.85 -15.91
CA ARG A 25 -6.68 -1.33 -15.86
C ARG A 25 -7.17 -1.57 -14.44
N SER A 26 -6.31 -2.12 -13.58
CA SER A 26 -6.66 -2.40 -12.18
C SER A 26 -6.72 -1.13 -11.33
N ASN A 27 -5.86 -0.15 -11.62
CA ASN A 27 -5.67 1.04 -10.79
C ASN A 27 -6.29 2.31 -11.41
N GLY A 28 -6.64 2.32 -12.69
CA GLY A 28 -6.98 3.55 -13.43
C GLY A 28 -5.78 4.46 -13.75
N TYR A 29 -4.59 4.14 -13.24
CA TYR A 29 -3.33 4.87 -13.47
C TYR A 29 -2.13 3.96 -13.15
N ILE A 30 -0.93 4.38 -13.55
CA ILE A 30 0.32 3.71 -13.18
C ILE A 30 0.95 4.50 -12.04
N PRO A 31 1.14 3.91 -10.84
CA PRO A 31 1.78 4.61 -9.74
C PRO A 31 3.23 5.00 -10.07
N ASN A 32 3.61 6.22 -9.69
CA ASN A 32 4.95 6.78 -9.87
C ASN A 32 6.06 5.88 -9.31
N SER A 33 5.78 5.07 -8.28
CA SER A 33 6.75 4.11 -7.75
C SER A 33 7.21 3.07 -8.78
N TYR A 34 6.34 2.63 -9.70
CA TYR A 34 6.73 1.74 -10.80
C TYR A 34 7.57 2.47 -11.85
N LEU A 35 7.25 3.73 -12.15
CA LEU A 35 8.02 4.56 -13.10
C LEU A 35 9.40 4.94 -12.54
N LEU A 36 9.51 5.10 -11.22
CA LEU A 36 10.79 5.31 -10.55
C LEU A 36 11.68 4.06 -10.69
N LEU A 37 11.11 2.87 -10.45
CA LEU A 37 11.84 1.61 -10.58
C LEU A 37 12.21 1.23 -12.01
N ALA A 38 11.59 1.86 -13.02
CA ALA A 38 11.94 1.69 -14.41
C ALA A 38 13.37 2.12 -14.74
N HIS A 39 14.04 2.91 -13.88
CA HIS A 39 15.50 3.12 -13.94
C HIS A 39 16.29 1.81 -13.83
N ARG A 40 15.73 0.76 -13.20
CA ARG A 40 16.31 -0.58 -13.18
C ARG A 40 15.26 -1.66 -13.52
N PRO A 41 15.09 -1.99 -14.82
CA PRO A 41 14.00 -2.87 -15.28
C PRO A 41 13.92 -4.25 -14.59
N PRO A 42 15.03 -4.94 -14.26
CA PRO A 42 14.93 -6.22 -13.55
C PRO A 42 14.38 -6.11 -12.12
N ILE A 43 14.63 -4.99 -11.42
CA ILE A 43 14.03 -4.74 -10.10
C ILE A 43 12.54 -4.45 -10.27
N LEU A 44 12.19 -3.60 -11.25
CA LEU A 44 10.79 -3.33 -11.59
C LEU A 44 10.01 -4.62 -11.89
N LYS A 45 10.57 -5.49 -12.74
CA LYS A 45 9.96 -6.77 -13.11
C LYS A 45 9.74 -7.65 -11.88
N ALA A 46 10.77 -7.80 -11.03
CA ALA A 46 10.66 -8.61 -9.81
C ALA A 46 9.59 -8.07 -8.86
N LEU A 47 9.49 -6.75 -8.69
CA LEU A 47 8.44 -6.13 -7.89
C LEU A 47 7.05 -6.37 -8.50
N MET A 48 6.89 -6.25 -9.82
CA MET A 48 5.62 -6.50 -10.49
C MET A 48 5.18 -7.96 -10.31
N ASP A 49 6.10 -8.91 -10.43
CA ASP A 49 5.84 -10.34 -10.20
C ASP A 49 5.43 -10.59 -8.74
N LEU A 50 6.16 -10.02 -7.77
CA LEU A 50 5.83 -10.15 -6.34
C LEU A 50 4.48 -9.49 -6.01
N SER A 51 4.21 -8.31 -6.55
CA SER A 51 2.93 -7.61 -6.34
C SER A 51 1.78 -8.39 -6.95
N GLN A 52 2.00 -9.04 -8.10
CA GLN A 52 0.99 -9.91 -8.70
C GLN A 52 0.62 -11.05 -7.75
N ALA A 53 1.60 -11.72 -7.15
CA ALA A 53 1.38 -12.85 -6.26
C ALA A 53 0.83 -12.47 -4.87
N VAL A 54 1.08 -11.25 -4.40
CA VAL A 54 0.76 -10.87 -3.00
C VAL A 54 -0.51 -10.02 -2.90
N ILE A 55 -0.71 -9.06 -3.81
CA ILE A 55 -1.77 -8.04 -3.65
C ILE A 55 -2.75 -7.97 -4.83
N ARG A 56 -2.42 -8.54 -6.00
CA ARG A 56 -3.25 -8.41 -7.22
C ARG A 56 -3.87 -9.72 -7.71
N ASP A 57 -3.48 -10.86 -7.20
CA ASP A 57 -4.15 -12.13 -7.51
C ASP A 57 -5.46 -12.27 -6.74
N GLU A 58 -6.14 -13.40 -6.88
CA GLU A 58 -7.35 -13.68 -6.10
C GLU A 58 -7.02 -14.00 -4.64
N GLY A 59 -5.88 -14.66 -4.38
CA GLY A 59 -5.39 -14.95 -3.03
C GLY A 59 -6.37 -15.79 -2.18
N THR A 60 -6.07 -15.88 -0.89
CA THR A 60 -6.94 -16.47 0.14
C THR A 60 -7.53 -15.42 1.08
N LEU A 61 -7.04 -14.18 1.00
CA LEU A 61 -7.59 -13.03 1.68
C LEU A 61 -8.24 -12.08 0.66
N ASP A 62 -9.39 -11.53 1.05
CA ASP A 62 -10.06 -10.49 0.28
C ASP A 62 -9.08 -9.34 -0.05
N ARG A 63 -9.13 -8.86 -1.30
CA ARG A 63 -8.17 -7.87 -1.81
C ARG A 63 -8.27 -6.54 -1.07
N GLY A 64 -9.48 -6.09 -0.74
CA GLY A 64 -9.70 -4.90 0.08
C GLY A 64 -9.08 -5.06 1.47
N PHE A 65 -9.27 -6.23 2.09
CA PHE A 65 -8.65 -6.54 3.39
C PHE A 65 -7.12 -6.57 3.33
N ARG A 66 -6.51 -7.12 2.26
CA ARG A 66 -5.06 -7.06 2.07
C ARG A 66 -4.54 -5.63 1.98
N PHE A 67 -5.24 -4.73 1.27
CA PHE A 67 -4.89 -3.30 1.26
C PHE A 67 -5.07 -2.62 2.62
N LEU A 68 -6.03 -3.07 3.42
CA LEU A 68 -6.24 -2.56 4.77
C LEU A 68 -5.08 -2.97 5.72
N VAL A 69 -4.59 -4.20 5.60
CA VAL A 69 -3.35 -4.68 6.27
C VAL A 69 -2.13 -3.87 5.80
N ALA A 70 -2.01 -3.65 4.48
CA ALA A 70 -0.95 -2.83 3.90
C ALA A 70 -0.96 -1.38 4.41
N TYR A 71 -2.15 -0.79 4.57
CA TYR A 71 -2.32 0.53 5.14
C TYR A 71 -1.89 0.56 6.60
N MET A 72 -2.34 -0.40 7.42
CA MET A 72 -1.94 -0.51 8.83
C MET A 72 -0.41 -0.63 8.97
N SER A 73 0.22 -1.47 8.13
CA SER A 73 1.67 -1.62 8.06
C SER A 73 2.37 -0.31 7.69
N SER A 74 1.92 0.35 6.62
CA SER A 74 2.54 1.58 6.11
C SER A 74 2.37 2.77 7.06
N ARG A 75 1.22 2.85 7.75
CA ARG A 75 0.97 3.86 8.78
C ARG A 75 1.85 3.64 10.00
N THR A 76 2.01 2.39 10.43
CA THR A 76 2.94 2.04 11.52
C THR A 76 4.38 2.38 11.16
N ALA A 77 4.78 2.17 9.91
CA ALA A 77 6.12 2.52 9.41
C ALA A 77 6.30 4.02 9.13
N GLY A 78 5.23 4.82 9.15
CA GLY A 78 5.28 6.28 8.94
C GLY A 78 5.36 6.74 7.47
N CYS A 79 5.29 5.84 6.48
CA CYS A 79 5.48 6.20 5.07
C CYS A 79 4.21 6.85 4.48
N GLN A 80 4.25 8.17 4.26
CA GLN A 80 3.10 8.97 3.85
C GLN A 80 2.63 8.63 2.43
N PHE A 81 3.57 8.36 1.50
CA PHE A 81 3.25 7.87 0.16
C PHE A 81 2.43 6.57 0.19
N CYS A 82 2.92 5.56 0.89
CA CYS A 82 2.27 4.25 0.93
C CYS A 82 0.94 4.28 1.71
N GLN A 83 0.81 5.14 2.72
CA GLN A 83 -0.45 5.34 3.43
C GLN A 83 -1.57 5.74 2.47
N ALA A 84 -1.37 6.78 1.65
CA ALA A 84 -2.38 7.28 0.73
C ALA A 84 -2.73 6.26 -0.37
N HIS A 85 -1.72 5.58 -0.94
CA HIS A 85 -1.95 4.52 -1.92
C HIS A 85 -2.74 3.34 -1.37
N ASN A 86 -2.42 2.89 -0.16
CA ASN A 86 -3.06 1.70 0.40
C ASN A 86 -4.47 1.97 0.88
N ILE A 87 -4.74 3.11 1.52
CA ILE A 87 -6.11 3.43 1.98
C ILE A 87 -7.05 3.70 0.80
N SER A 88 -6.58 4.40 -0.24
CA SER A 88 -7.36 4.61 -1.48
C SER A 88 -7.61 3.30 -2.22
N SER A 89 -6.65 2.37 -2.21
CA SER A 89 -6.82 1.04 -2.78
C SER A 89 -7.80 0.20 -1.96
N ALA A 90 -7.77 0.27 -0.63
CA ALA A 90 -8.74 -0.41 0.23
C ALA A 90 -10.18 0.07 -0.05
N SER A 91 -10.39 1.39 -0.17
CA SER A 91 -11.68 1.98 -0.55
C SER A 91 -12.19 1.44 -1.89
N ARG A 92 -11.34 1.49 -2.92
CA ARG A 92 -11.63 1.00 -4.27
C ARG A 92 -12.01 -0.48 -4.32
N TRP A 93 -11.44 -1.27 -3.43
CA TRP A 93 -11.71 -2.70 -3.30
C TRP A 93 -12.76 -3.03 -2.23
N GLY A 94 -13.66 -2.08 -1.93
CA GLY A 94 -14.92 -2.33 -1.22
C GLY A 94 -14.87 -2.19 0.29
N ILE A 95 -13.76 -1.71 0.87
CA ILE A 95 -13.75 -1.34 2.29
C ILE A 95 -14.52 -0.04 2.46
N SER A 96 -15.50 -0.03 3.38
CA SER A 96 -16.35 1.13 3.60
C SER A 96 -15.61 2.28 4.27
N ASP A 97 -16.04 3.51 3.99
CA ASP A 97 -15.43 4.71 4.57
C ASP A 97 -15.48 4.71 6.10
N GLU A 98 -16.53 4.15 6.71
CA GLU A 98 -16.61 4.01 8.18
C GLU A 98 -15.47 3.15 8.72
N LYS A 99 -15.15 2.03 8.06
CA LYS A 99 -14.01 1.18 8.43
C LYS A 99 -12.69 1.90 8.20
N LEU A 100 -12.51 2.57 7.06
CA LEU A 100 -11.28 3.31 6.77
C LEU A 100 -11.01 4.41 7.81
N ASN A 101 -12.05 5.13 8.23
CA ASN A 101 -11.95 6.16 9.26
C ASN A 101 -11.62 5.59 10.64
N ALA A 102 -12.18 4.42 10.99
CA ALA A 102 -12.05 3.83 12.32
C ALA A 102 -10.82 2.91 12.49
N ILE A 103 -10.07 2.63 11.43
CA ILE A 103 -9.04 1.58 11.45
C ILE A 103 -7.92 1.83 12.48
N TRP A 104 -7.62 3.08 12.85
CA TRP A 104 -6.62 3.33 13.90
C TRP A 104 -7.11 3.05 15.32
N GLU A 105 -8.43 2.96 15.48
CA GLU A 105 -9.12 2.62 16.73
C GLU A 105 -9.65 1.18 16.68
N TYR A 106 -9.02 0.30 15.89
CA TYR A 106 -9.55 -1.04 15.60
C TYR A 106 -9.71 -1.91 16.85
N GLU A 107 -8.90 -1.66 17.89
CA GLU A 107 -8.92 -2.39 19.15
C GLU A 107 -10.26 -2.22 19.87
N THR A 108 -10.90 -1.06 19.74
CA THR A 108 -12.14 -0.71 20.47
C THR A 108 -13.35 -0.53 19.56
N SER A 109 -13.14 -0.22 18.28
CA SER A 109 -14.20 -0.03 17.31
C SER A 109 -15.00 -1.32 17.07
N ALA A 110 -16.32 -1.20 17.14
CA ALA A 110 -17.26 -2.30 16.86
C ALA A 110 -17.30 -2.70 15.37
N LEU A 111 -16.65 -1.92 14.49
CA LEU A 111 -16.59 -2.22 13.07
C LEU A 111 -15.66 -3.39 12.74
N PHE A 112 -14.73 -3.73 13.64
CA PHE A 112 -13.74 -4.78 13.43
C PHE A 112 -14.01 -5.99 14.31
N ASN A 113 -14.02 -7.17 13.69
CA ASN A 113 -14.15 -8.42 14.41
C ASN A 113 -12.78 -8.89 14.98
N GLU A 114 -12.80 -9.95 15.78
CA GLU A 114 -11.58 -10.50 16.41
C GLU A 114 -10.52 -11.00 15.42
N ALA A 115 -10.93 -11.47 14.24
CA ALA A 115 -10.00 -11.88 13.19
C ALA A 115 -9.27 -10.66 12.60
N GLU A 116 -10.00 -9.60 12.26
CA GLU A 116 -9.43 -8.34 11.77
C GLU A 116 -8.50 -7.72 12.81
N ARG A 117 -8.91 -7.69 14.09
CA ARG A 117 -8.08 -7.20 15.20
C ARG A 117 -6.77 -7.99 15.32
N ALA A 118 -6.82 -9.32 15.26
CA ALA A 118 -5.62 -10.15 15.32
C ALA A 118 -4.68 -9.91 14.13
N ALA A 119 -5.22 -9.67 12.94
CA ALA A 119 -4.44 -9.33 11.75
C ALA A 119 -3.76 -7.96 11.88
N PHE A 120 -4.46 -6.95 12.43
CA PHE A 120 -3.91 -5.62 12.63
C PHE A 120 -2.88 -5.57 13.76
N ASP A 121 -3.06 -6.36 14.83
CA ASP A 121 -2.04 -6.56 15.87
C ASP A 121 -0.74 -7.10 15.25
N LEU A 122 -0.84 -8.13 14.39
CA LEU A 122 0.32 -8.62 13.63
C LEU A 122 0.91 -7.53 12.74
N ALA A 123 0.09 -6.83 11.96
CA ALA A 123 0.57 -5.82 11.01
C ALA A 123 1.33 -4.69 11.71
N ARG A 124 0.83 -4.20 12.85
CA ARG A 124 1.53 -3.18 13.65
C ARG A 124 2.83 -3.71 14.22
N ALA A 125 2.79 -4.85 14.89
CA ALA A 125 3.97 -5.42 15.54
C ALA A 125 5.08 -5.80 14.54
N ALA A 126 4.73 -6.30 13.36
CA ALA A 126 5.67 -6.70 12.33
C ALA A 126 6.27 -5.53 11.54
N SER A 127 5.66 -4.33 11.60
CA SER A 127 6.06 -3.17 10.80
C SER A 127 6.99 -2.20 11.54
N VAL A 128 7.25 -2.42 12.83
CA VAL A 128 8.23 -1.64 13.60
C VAL A 128 9.63 -2.25 13.52
N VAL A 129 10.65 -1.43 13.79
CA VAL A 129 12.05 -1.86 13.88
C VAL A 129 12.59 -1.51 15.28
N PRO A 130 13.00 -2.50 16.10
CA PRO A 130 12.99 -3.94 15.82
C PRO A 130 11.56 -4.51 15.70
N ASN A 131 11.42 -5.64 15.00
CA ASN A 131 10.15 -6.36 14.88
C ASN A 131 9.65 -6.75 16.28
N ALA A 132 8.39 -6.39 16.58
CA ALA A 132 7.79 -6.54 17.91
C ALA A 132 6.77 -7.68 18.01
N VAL A 133 6.73 -8.59 17.03
CA VAL A 133 5.80 -9.72 17.03
C VAL A 133 6.12 -10.69 18.17
N THR A 134 5.09 -11.08 18.93
CA THR A 134 5.20 -12.04 20.04
C THR A 134 4.46 -13.34 19.73
N ASP A 135 4.73 -14.39 20.51
CA ASP A 135 4.03 -15.67 20.38
C ASP A 135 2.53 -15.53 20.66
N GLU A 136 2.13 -14.64 21.57
CA GLU A 136 0.72 -14.37 21.89
C GLU A 136 -0.05 -13.81 20.69
N ILE A 137 0.59 -12.95 19.88
CA ILE A 137 0.01 -12.45 18.62
C ILE A 137 -0.28 -13.62 17.69
N PHE A 138 0.67 -14.54 17.51
CA PHE A 138 0.48 -15.71 16.66
C PHE A 138 -0.54 -16.71 17.22
N VAL A 139 -0.59 -16.90 18.54
CA VAL A 139 -1.62 -17.73 19.19
C VAL A 139 -3.02 -17.18 18.90
N ARG A 140 -3.21 -15.86 18.94
CA ARG A 140 -4.49 -15.22 18.57
C ARG A 140 -4.77 -15.34 17.08
N LEU A 141 -3.79 -15.03 16.23
CA LEU A 141 -3.92 -15.06 14.77
C LEU A 141 -4.34 -16.46 14.26
N LYS A 142 -3.72 -17.52 14.77
CA LYS A 142 -4.00 -18.92 14.40
C LYS A 142 -5.39 -19.42 14.77
N LYS A 143 -6.15 -18.67 15.58
CA LYS A 143 -7.57 -19.00 15.85
C LYS A 143 -8.48 -18.62 14.68
N HIS A 144 -8.02 -17.72 13.81
CA HIS A 144 -8.86 -17.10 12.78
C HIS A 144 -8.36 -17.34 11.35
N PHE A 145 -7.05 -17.55 11.17
CA PHE A 145 -6.44 -17.67 9.86
C PHE A 145 -5.71 -18.99 9.67
N THR A 146 -5.78 -19.53 8.45
CA THR A 146 -5.00 -20.72 8.05
C THR A 146 -3.52 -20.38 7.90
N PRO A 147 -2.61 -21.38 7.90
CA PRO A 147 -1.20 -21.14 7.62
C PRO A 147 -0.95 -20.40 6.29
N GLU A 148 -1.74 -20.71 5.25
CA GLU A 148 -1.67 -20.06 3.94
C GLU A 148 -2.04 -18.57 4.03
N GLN A 149 -3.17 -18.25 4.67
CA GLN A 149 -3.61 -16.86 4.90
C GLN A 149 -2.60 -16.06 5.73
N ILE A 150 -1.96 -16.70 6.71
CA ILE A 150 -0.93 -16.06 7.53
C ILE A 150 0.31 -15.74 6.70
N VAL A 151 0.76 -16.66 5.83
CA VAL A 151 1.89 -16.42 4.92
C VAL A 151 1.56 -15.30 3.94
N GLU A 152 0.34 -15.28 3.38
CA GLU A 152 -0.14 -14.22 2.50
C GLU A 152 -0.12 -12.86 3.22
N MET A 153 -0.65 -12.79 4.44
CA MET A 153 -0.69 -11.56 5.24
C MET A 153 0.71 -11.04 5.60
N VAL A 154 1.63 -11.92 6.02
CA VAL A 154 3.02 -11.54 6.29
C VAL A 154 3.72 -11.09 5.00
N SER A 155 3.39 -11.69 3.86
CA SER A 155 3.93 -11.29 2.56
C SER A 155 3.43 -9.90 2.14
N VAL A 156 2.17 -9.54 2.44
CA VAL A 156 1.67 -8.17 2.30
C VAL A 156 2.50 -7.21 3.16
N ILE A 157 2.67 -7.51 4.45
CA ILE A 157 3.46 -6.66 5.36
C ILE A 157 4.91 -6.51 4.86
N ALA A 158 5.54 -7.59 4.39
CA ALA A 158 6.92 -7.55 3.89
C ALA A 158 7.05 -6.76 2.58
N LEU A 159 6.12 -6.95 1.63
CA LEU A 159 6.07 -6.22 0.37
C LEU A 159 5.94 -4.71 0.64
N PHE A 160 5.07 -4.31 1.57
CA PHE A 160 4.93 -2.91 1.93
C PHE A 160 6.08 -2.39 2.78
N GLY A 161 6.71 -3.20 3.63
CA GLY A 161 7.96 -2.82 4.29
C GLY A 161 9.12 -2.55 3.32
N TRP A 162 9.15 -3.22 2.16
CA TRP A 162 10.08 -2.88 1.08
C TRP A 162 9.68 -1.58 0.39
N GLN A 163 8.39 -1.42 0.02
CA GLN A 163 7.90 -0.22 -0.64
C GLN A 163 7.96 1.04 0.23
N ASN A 164 7.73 0.92 1.54
CA ASN A 164 7.83 2.01 2.50
C ASN A 164 9.26 2.54 2.49
N ARG A 165 10.26 1.66 2.65
CA ARG A 165 11.67 2.06 2.60
C ARG A 165 12.03 2.70 1.27
N LEU A 166 11.61 2.12 0.15
CA LEU A 166 11.91 2.66 -1.17
C LEU A 166 11.34 4.08 -1.34
N ASN A 167 10.02 4.23 -1.16
CA ASN A 167 9.34 5.48 -1.52
C ASN A 167 9.63 6.60 -0.53
N ASP A 168 9.72 6.28 0.75
CA ASP A 168 10.06 7.25 1.79
C ASP A 168 11.52 7.70 1.64
N THR A 169 12.45 6.78 1.35
CA THR A 169 13.87 7.14 1.13
C THR A 169 14.06 7.96 -0.13
N LEU A 170 13.31 7.70 -1.20
CA LEU A 170 13.47 8.39 -2.47
C LEU A 170 12.57 9.62 -2.60
N HIS A 171 11.72 9.88 -1.60
CA HIS A 171 10.71 10.95 -1.63
C HIS A 171 9.84 10.84 -2.90
N THR A 172 9.47 9.62 -3.32
CA THR A 172 8.70 9.41 -4.55
C THR A 172 7.46 10.29 -4.55
N ASP A 173 7.26 11.08 -5.61
CA ASP A 173 6.12 11.97 -5.69
C ASP A 173 4.82 11.16 -5.86
N LEU A 174 3.77 11.55 -5.13
CA LEU A 174 2.44 10.97 -5.27
C LEU A 174 1.83 11.32 -6.63
N ASP A 175 1.09 10.36 -7.20
CA ASP A 175 0.31 10.61 -8.40
C ASP A 175 -0.86 11.56 -8.11
N ALA A 176 -1.19 12.43 -9.06
CA ALA A 176 -2.30 13.40 -8.92
C ALA A 176 -3.61 12.71 -8.52
N HIS A 177 -3.93 11.56 -9.12
CA HIS A 177 -5.12 10.77 -8.77
C HIS A 177 -5.18 10.40 -7.28
N THR A 178 -4.03 10.04 -6.69
CA THR A 178 -3.96 9.66 -5.27
C THR A 178 -4.11 10.89 -4.37
N LEU A 179 -3.52 12.02 -4.77
CA LEU A 179 -3.66 13.31 -4.07
C LEU A 179 -5.12 13.81 -4.09
N ASP A 180 -5.76 13.77 -5.25
CA ASP A 180 -7.16 14.19 -5.43
C ASP A 180 -8.09 13.34 -4.57
N TRP A 181 -7.93 12.01 -4.61
CA TRP A 181 -8.70 11.11 -3.77
C TRP A 181 -8.46 11.37 -2.27
N ALA A 182 -7.20 11.59 -1.85
CA ALA A 182 -6.86 11.85 -0.46
C ALA A 182 -7.48 13.17 0.04
N ALA A 183 -7.53 14.19 -0.81
CA ALA A 183 -8.19 15.46 -0.52
C ALA A 183 -9.71 15.31 -0.42
N GLU A 184 -10.35 14.60 -1.35
CA GLU A 184 -11.79 14.33 -1.32
C GLU A 184 -12.19 13.51 -0.09
N PHE A 185 -11.40 12.50 0.26
CA PHE A 185 -11.63 11.66 1.44
C PHE A 185 -11.39 12.42 2.76
N GLY A 186 -10.66 13.54 2.73
CA GLY A 186 -10.24 14.28 3.92
C GLY A 186 -9.18 13.54 4.75
N LEU A 187 -8.22 12.88 4.08
CA LEU A 187 -7.24 12.01 4.72
C LEU A 187 -6.40 12.77 5.76
N ALA A 188 -5.99 14.00 5.44
CA ALA A 188 -5.18 14.84 6.31
C ALA A 188 -5.93 15.21 7.60
N GLU A 189 -7.17 15.67 7.50
CA GLU A 189 -8.00 16.09 8.63
C GLU A 189 -8.31 14.92 9.57
N LYS A 190 -8.50 13.73 8.99
CA LYS A 190 -8.87 12.51 9.73
C LYS A 190 -7.70 11.84 10.44
N THR A 191 -6.50 11.94 9.88
CA THR A 191 -5.37 11.10 10.31
C THR A 191 -4.09 11.86 10.64
N GLY A 192 -4.04 13.16 10.37
CA GLY A 192 -2.81 13.95 10.43
C GLY A 192 -1.82 13.62 9.31
N TRP A 193 -2.28 12.95 8.25
CA TRP A 193 -1.47 12.62 7.08
C TRP A 193 -0.95 13.89 6.40
N ASP A 194 0.35 13.90 6.07
CA ASP A 194 1.05 15.04 5.49
C ASP A 194 1.97 14.57 4.36
N PRO A 195 1.64 14.86 3.09
CA PRO A 195 2.43 14.42 1.95
C PRO A 195 3.59 15.35 1.59
N GLN A 196 3.96 16.35 2.41
CA GLN A 196 4.93 17.40 2.02
C GLN A 196 6.17 16.91 1.27
N ASP A 197 6.78 15.80 1.72
CA ASP A 197 7.97 15.24 1.07
C ASP A 197 7.70 14.56 -0.29
N HIS A 198 6.45 14.21 -0.56
CA HIS A 198 5.94 13.50 -1.73
C HIS A 198 5.11 14.37 -2.68
N LEU A 199 5.14 15.69 -2.52
CA LEU A 199 4.56 16.62 -3.50
C LEU A 199 5.57 16.88 -4.61
N GLY A 200 5.21 16.47 -5.83
CA GLY A 200 5.97 16.81 -7.03
C GLY A 200 5.81 18.28 -7.42
N GLN A 201 6.73 18.78 -8.25
CA GLN A 201 6.48 20.03 -8.97
C GLN A 201 5.39 19.72 -10.01
N SER A 202 4.27 20.46 -10.00
CA SER A 202 3.20 20.21 -10.97
C SER A 202 3.74 20.32 -12.39
N THR A 203 3.78 19.19 -13.11
CA THR A 203 4.09 19.16 -14.54
C THR A 203 3.03 18.36 -15.28
N GLU A 204 1.77 18.76 -15.13
CA GLU A 204 0.78 18.79 -16.21
C GLU A 204 -0.53 19.44 -15.69
N PRO A 205 -1.14 20.39 -16.42
CA PRO A 205 -2.44 20.92 -16.05
C PRO A 205 -3.49 19.81 -16.20
N ALA A 206 -4.49 19.84 -15.32
CA ALA A 206 -5.69 19.00 -15.41
C ALA A 206 -6.18 18.97 -16.87
N ARG A 207 -6.27 17.78 -17.45
CA ARG A 207 -6.88 17.61 -18.78
C ARG A 207 -8.33 18.05 -18.66
N GLY A 208 -8.65 19.16 -19.32
CA GLY A 208 -10.02 19.66 -19.50
C GLY A 208 -10.82 18.81 -20.48
#